data_AF-K0B451-F1
#
_entry.id   AF-K0B451-F1
#
_cell.length_a   1.000
_cell.length_b   1.000
_cell.length_c   1.000
_cell.angle_alpha   90.00
_cell.angle_beta   90.00
_cell.angle_gamma   90.00
#
_symmetry.space_group_name_H-M   'P 1'
#
loop_
_entity.id
_entity.type
_entity.pdbx_description
1 polymer ?
#
loop_
_entity_poly.entity_id
_entity_poly.type
_entity_poly.pdbx_seq_one_letter_code
_entity_poly.pdbx_strand_id
1 'polypeptide(L)'
;MTICLMIQRLFSKWRIIMTARIILPVLVFVFALFYVPGVFAQEMLRPNDVYVDSDVQTQVPWKIGTISNKLLSFYCDKTEQSVFNLGKTTVRCVASDTEGNESRTSFVVTVGYTVVQIPDWFEHPTKYWLNGVISDEEYVASIKSLLQKNVIQIPTAEFKDNNSVQNIPIWIKQNAEKWVEHKITDDEFSIGLQWLTKYL
;
A
#
# COMPACT_ATOMS: atom_id res chain seq x y z
N MET A 1 -28.96 4.90 -20.25
CA MET A 1 -30.27 4.26 -20.02
C MET A 1 -31.10 4.26 -21.29
N THR A 2 -30.62 3.62 -22.38
CA THR A 2 -31.37 3.64 -23.66
C THR A 2 -31.06 2.50 -24.64
N ILE A 3 -30.10 1.61 -24.34
CA ILE A 3 -29.78 0.44 -25.20
C ILE A 3 -30.47 -0.84 -24.69
N CYS A 4 -30.80 -0.93 -23.40
CA CYS A 4 -31.46 -2.09 -22.79
C CYS A 4 -32.92 -2.28 -23.26
N LEU A 5 -33.57 -1.23 -23.77
CA LEU A 5 -34.98 -1.28 -24.20
C LEU A 5 -35.17 -1.61 -25.69
N MET A 6 -34.12 -1.56 -26.52
CA MET A 6 -34.24 -1.97 -27.93
C MET A 6 -34.13 -3.49 -28.13
N ILE A 7 -33.43 -4.20 -27.24
CA ILE A 7 -33.28 -5.66 -27.34
C ILE A 7 -34.60 -6.37 -26.96
N GLN A 8 -35.42 -5.78 -26.09
CA GLN A 8 -36.71 -6.38 -25.69
C GLN A 8 -37.80 -6.33 -26.78
N ARG A 9 -37.66 -5.52 -27.83
CA ARG A 9 -38.66 -5.43 -28.92
C ARG A 9 -38.39 -6.35 -30.11
N LEU A 10 -37.20 -6.96 -30.20
CA LEU A 10 -36.89 -7.91 -31.28
C LEU A 10 -37.35 -9.34 -30.98
N PHE A 11 -37.65 -9.68 -29.72
CA PHE A 11 -38.11 -11.02 -29.34
C PHE A 11 -39.63 -11.22 -29.45
N SER A 12 -40.43 -10.19 -29.76
CA SER A 12 -41.90 -10.30 -29.71
C SER A 12 -42.57 -10.81 -30.99
N LYS A 13 -41.82 -11.09 -32.07
CA LYS A 13 -42.43 -11.43 -33.37
C LYS A 13 -41.90 -12.65 -34.12
N TRP A 14 -41.02 -13.46 -33.54
CA TRP A 14 -40.61 -14.75 -34.12
C TRP A 14 -41.17 -15.91 -33.31
N ARG A 15 -42.44 -16.22 -33.57
CA ARG A 15 -43.10 -17.45 -33.14
C ARG A 15 -42.69 -18.57 -34.11
N ILE A 16 -41.41 -18.98 -34.05
CA ILE A 16 -40.95 -20.23 -34.67
C ILE A 16 -40.73 -21.22 -33.53
N ILE A 17 -41.43 -22.33 -33.62
CA ILE A 17 -41.32 -23.49 -32.74
C ILE A 17 -39.93 -24.10 -32.98
N MET A 18 -38.90 -23.52 -32.36
CA MET A 18 -37.63 -24.20 -32.15
C MET A 18 -37.65 -24.72 -30.73
N THR A 19 -37.81 -26.03 -30.61
CA THR A 19 -37.92 -26.75 -29.35
C THR A 19 -36.78 -26.35 -28.39
N ALA A 20 -37.14 -25.97 -27.17
CA ALA A 20 -36.23 -25.60 -26.08
C ALA A 20 -35.21 -26.71 -25.72
N ARG A 21 -35.29 -27.89 -26.36
CA ARG A 21 -34.34 -29.00 -26.22
C ARG A 21 -33.01 -28.80 -26.94
N ILE A 22 -32.90 -27.89 -27.91
CA ILE A 22 -31.65 -27.69 -28.68
C ILE A 22 -30.95 -26.37 -28.31
N ILE A 23 -31.70 -25.32 -27.96
CA ILE A 23 -31.12 -24.00 -27.64
C ILE A 23 -30.38 -24.02 -26.29
N LEU A 24 -30.95 -24.66 -25.26
CA LEU A 24 -30.32 -24.78 -23.94
C LEU A 24 -28.95 -25.47 -23.98
N PRO A 25 -28.78 -26.66 -24.60
CA PRO A 25 -27.48 -27.31 -24.64
C PRO A 25 -26.47 -26.57 -25.50
N VAL A 26 -26.87 -25.90 -26.60
CA VAL A 26 -25.95 -25.11 -27.44
C VAL A 26 -25.47 -23.86 -26.71
N LEU A 27 -26.35 -23.15 -25.99
CA LEU A 27 -25.99 -21.96 -25.22
C LEU A 27 -25.12 -22.30 -23.99
N VAL A 28 -25.38 -23.45 -23.35
CA VAL A 28 -24.52 -24.04 -22.30
C VAL A 28 -23.15 -24.46 -22.87
N PHE A 29 -23.10 -25.03 -24.08
CA PHE A 29 -21.84 -25.38 -24.75
C PHE A 29 -21.02 -24.14 -25.14
N VAL A 30 -21.66 -23.08 -25.64
CA VAL A 30 -20.98 -21.82 -25.97
C VAL A 30 -20.51 -21.10 -24.70
N PHE A 31 -21.29 -21.10 -23.62
CA PHE A 31 -20.83 -20.59 -22.32
C PHE A 31 -19.69 -21.43 -21.74
N ALA A 32 -19.71 -22.77 -21.89
CA ALA A 32 -18.63 -23.66 -21.44
C ALA A 32 -17.33 -23.51 -22.24
N LEU A 33 -17.39 -23.04 -23.49
CA LEU A 33 -16.19 -22.77 -24.31
C LEU A 33 -15.52 -21.42 -23.99
N PHE A 34 -16.22 -20.49 -23.32
CA PHE A 34 -15.66 -19.22 -22.84
C PHE A 34 -15.49 -19.17 -21.30
N TYR A 35 -15.99 -20.17 -20.58
CA TYR A 35 -15.80 -20.27 -19.14
C TYR A 35 -14.49 -20.98 -18.85
N VAL A 36 -13.44 -20.20 -18.57
CA VAL A 36 -12.23 -20.70 -17.91
C VAL A 36 -12.53 -20.69 -16.41
N PRO A 37 -12.84 -21.84 -15.77
CA PRO A 37 -13.09 -21.85 -14.34
C PRO A 37 -11.78 -21.66 -13.60
N GLY A 38 -11.66 -20.56 -12.86
CA GLY A 38 -10.78 -20.42 -11.71
C GLY A 38 -9.28 -20.46 -12.01
N VAL A 39 -8.72 -19.37 -12.51
CA VAL A 39 -7.34 -18.98 -12.19
C VAL A 39 -7.43 -18.00 -11.01
N PHE A 40 -7.70 -18.51 -9.82
CA PHE A 40 -7.53 -17.74 -8.59
C PHE A 40 -6.12 -18.07 -8.08
N ALA A 41 -5.16 -17.18 -8.35
CA ALA A 41 -3.89 -17.22 -7.66
C ALA A 41 -4.15 -17.21 -6.15
N GLN A 42 -3.67 -18.24 -5.44
CA GLN A 42 -3.77 -18.34 -3.99
C GLN A 42 -3.31 -17.02 -3.37
N GLU A 43 -4.12 -16.43 -2.49
CA GLU A 43 -3.79 -15.20 -1.79
C GLU A 43 -2.60 -15.47 -0.85
N MET A 44 -1.41 -15.04 -1.25
CA MET A 44 -0.24 -15.07 -0.39
C MET A 44 -0.43 -14.01 0.70
N LEU A 45 -0.30 -14.40 1.97
CA LEU A 45 -0.20 -13.43 3.06
C LEU A 45 1.01 -12.54 2.80
N ARG A 46 0.77 -11.24 2.67
CA ARG A 46 1.84 -10.23 2.57
C ARG A 46 2.68 -10.30 3.86
N PRO A 47 3.99 -10.55 3.78
CA PRO A 47 4.86 -10.45 4.94
C PRO A 47 4.80 -9.03 5.52
N ASN A 48 4.92 -8.92 6.83
CA ASN A 48 5.07 -7.61 7.47
C ASN A 48 6.38 -6.96 6.99
N ASP A 49 6.36 -5.62 6.88
CA ASP A 49 7.56 -4.86 6.57
C ASP A 49 8.58 -5.01 7.73
N VAL A 50 9.87 -5.05 7.39
CA VAL A 50 10.97 -5.38 8.32
C VAL A 50 11.86 -4.16 8.54
N TYR A 51 12.18 -3.90 9.80
CA TYR A 51 12.96 -2.73 10.21
C TYR A 51 14.20 -3.16 10.98
N VAL A 52 15.36 -2.66 10.56
CA VAL A 52 16.63 -2.86 11.26
C VAL A 52 17.34 -1.53 11.44
N ASP A 53 17.52 -1.14 12.70
CA ASP A 53 18.33 0.01 13.08
C ASP A 53 19.81 -0.37 12.94
N SER A 54 20.50 0.30 12.02
CA SER A 54 21.91 0.00 11.70
C SER A 54 22.52 1.14 10.89
N ASP A 55 23.62 1.71 11.36
CA ASP A 55 24.38 2.74 10.63
C ASP A 55 25.20 2.17 9.46
N VAL A 56 25.21 0.85 9.32
CA VAL A 56 25.91 0.12 8.25
C VAL A 56 24.97 -0.84 7.53
N GLN A 57 25.31 -1.21 6.30
CA GLN A 57 24.63 -2.28 5.58
C GLN A 57 24.67 -3.57 6.40
N THR A 58 23.53 -4.24 6.55
CA THR A 58 23.42 -5.40 7.44
C THR A 58 22.54 -6.49 6.86
N GLN A 59 22.72 -7.71 7.35
CA GLN A 59 21.85 -8.83 7.04
C GLN A 59 20.60 -8.75 7.92
N VAL A 60 19.44 -8.92 7.29
CA VAL A 60 18.16 -8.84 7.98
C VAL A 60 17.56 -10.25 8.04
N PRO A 61 17.38 -10.84 9.23
CA PRO A 61 16.70 -12.12 9.35
C PRO A 61 15.19 -11.90 9.22
N TRP A 62 14.58 -12.45 8.18
CA TRP A 62 13.12 -12.42 7.98
C TRP A 62 12.65 -13.80 7.53
N LYS A 63 11.46 -14.21 7.98
CA LYS A 63 10.86 -15.50 7.63
C LYS A 63 9.60 -15.29 6.82
N ILE A 64 9.41 -16.12 5.82
CA ILE A 64 8.15 -16.19 5.07
C ILE A 64 7.29 -17.29 5.68
N GLY A 65 6.04 -16.97 6.00
CA GLY A 65 5.04 -17.97 6.31
C GLY A 65 4.47 -18.55 5.00
N THR A 66 4.72 -19.83 4.72
CA THR A 66 4.04 -20.54 3.62
C THR A 66 2.74 -21.14 4.15
N ILE A 67 1.61 -20.87 3.49
CA ILE A 67 0.26 -21.26 3.97
C ILE A 67 -0.18 -22.63 3.41
N SER A 68 0.46 -23.17 2.36
CA SER A 68 -0.06 -24.36 1.67
C SER A 68 0.98 -25.43 1.35
N ASN A 69 0.53 -26.68 1.43
CA ASN A 69 1.28 -27.91 1.12
C ASN A 69 1.35 -28.20 -0.39
N LYS A 70 1.04 -27.21 -1.25
CA LYS A 70 0.88 -27.37 -2.71
C LYS A 70 1.79 -26.42 -3.51
N LEU A 71 2.87 -25.96 -2.86
CA LEU A 71 3.87 -25.07 -3.41
C LEU A 71 4.79 -25.86 -4.36
N LEU A 72 4.81 -25.51 -5.64
CA LEU A 72 5.72 -26.10 -6.62
C LEU A 72 7.07 -25.36 -6.61
N SER A 73 7.04 -24.03 -6.59
CA SER A 73 8.24 -23.20 -6.52
C SER A 73 7.99 -21.91 -5.76
N PHE A 74 9.02 -21.43 -5.07
CA PHE A 74 9.01 -20.19 -4.34
C PHE A 74 10.35 -19.49 -4.48
N TYR A 75 10.32 -18.22 -4.86
CA TYR A 75 11.52 -17.42 -5.05
C TYR A 75 11.27 -15.96 -4.69
N CYS A 76 12.26 -15.33 -4.07
CA CYS A 76 12.31 -13.89 -3.84
C CYS A 76 13.59 -13.31 -4.42
N ASP A 77 13.54 -12.05 -4.86
CA ASP A 77 14.70 -11.32 -5.38
C ASP A 77 15.80 -11.05 -4.34
N LYS A 78 15.43 -11.07 -3.05
CA LYS A 78 16.33 -11.03 -1.89
C LYS A 78 16.09 -12.24 -1.00
N THR A 79 17.15 -12.68 -0.32
CA THR A 79 17.15 -13.83 0.60
C THR A 79 17.58 -13.38 2.00
N GLU A 80 17.45 -14.25 3.01
CA GLU A 80 17.86 -13.99 4.40
C GLU A 80 19.36 -13.62 4.54
N GLN A 81 20.18 -14.01 3.56
CA GLN A 81 21.63 -13.72 3.53
C GLN A 81 21.97 -12.45 2.75
N SER A 82 20.98 -11.80 2.13
CA SER A 82 21.20 -10.58 1.38
C SER A 82 21.59 -9.45 2.32
N VAL A 83 22.67 -8.75 1.97
CA VAL A 83 23.06 -7.52 2.65
C VAL A 83 22.20 -6.40 2.09
N PHE A 84 21.49 -5.71 2.97
CA PHE A 84 20.65 -4.58 2.62
C PHE A 84 21.43 -3.29 2.84
N ASN A 85 21.47 -2.45 1.80
CA ASN A 85 22.05 -1.11 1.90
C ASN A 85 21.18 -0.24 2.82
N LEU A 86 21.78 0.83 3.34
CA LEU A 86 21.02 1.88 4.03
C LEU A 86 19.87 2.38 3.13
N GLY A 87 18.70 2.51 3.71
CA GLY A 87 17.42 2.89 3.11
C GLY A 87 16.43 1.75 2.91
N LYS A 88 15.39 2.06 2.13
CA LYS A 88 14.29 1.15 1.81
C LYS A 88 14.65 0.26 0.64
N THR A 89 14.54 -1.04 0.83
CA THR A 89 14.66 -2.05 -0.22
C THR A 89 13.35 -2.81 -0.30
N THR A 90 12.70 -2.81 -1.47
CA THR A 90 11.52 -3.65 -1.70
C THR A 90 11.97 -5.06 -2.06
N VAL A 91 11.52 -6.05 -1.30
CA VAL A 91 11.68 -7.47 -1.60
C VAL A 91 10.44 -7.95 -2.32
N ARG A 92 10.62 -8.62 -3.47
CA ARG A 92 9.56 -9.15 -4.31
C ARG A 92 9.64 -10.66 -4.32
N CYS A 93 8.54 -11.31 -3.95
CA CYS A 93 8.41 -12.74 -3.88
C CYS A 93 7.34 -13.24 -4.85
N VAL A 94 7.60 -14.42 -5.42
CA VAL A 94 6.70 -15.12 -6.32
C VAL A 94 6.58 -16.57 -5.86
N ALA A 95 5.34 -17.05 -5.78
CA ALA A 95 5.03 -18.45 -5.54
C ALA A 95 4.25 -19.01 -6.73
N SER A 96 4.60 -20.23 -7.14
CA SER A 96 3.84 -20.99 -8.14
C SER A 96 3.37 -22.31 -7.54
N ASP A 97 2.14 -22.70 -7.85
CA ASP A 97 1.61 -24.01 -7.49
C ASP A 97 1.79 -25.05 -8.61
N THR A 98 1.42 -26.29 -8.33
CA THR A 98 1.48 -27.40 -9.31
C THR A 98 0.45 -27.26 -10.44
N GLU A 99 -0.47 -26.31 -10.35
CA GLU A 99 -1.54 -26.04 -11.32
C GLU A 99 -1.18 -24.86 -12.24
N GLY A 100 -0.01 -24.25 -12.05
CA GLY A 100 0.49 -23.13 -12.85
C GLY A 100 -0.06 -21.77 -12.42
N ASN A 101 -0.73 -21.68 -11.27
CA ASN A 101 -1.14 -20.39 -10.73
C ASN A 101 0.06 -19.69 -10.07
N GLU A 102 0.22 -18.39 -10.35
CA GLU A 102 1.26 -17.56 -9.74
C GLU A 102 0.66 -16.53 -8.79
N SER A 103 1.23 -16.44 -7.58
CA SER A 103 0.93 -15.37 -6.62
C SER A 103 2.16 -14.51 -6.41
N ARG A 104 1.96 -13.19 -6.33
CA ARG A 104 3.03 -12.19 -6.18
C ARG A 104 2.78 -11.37 -4.94
N THR A 105 3.82 -11.21 -4.13
CA THR A 105 3.77 -10.36 -2.94
C THR A 105 5.07 -9.59 -2.78
N SER A 106 5.00 -8.47 -2.06
CA SER A 106 6.18 -7.66 -1.76
C SER A 106 6.08 -7.03 -0.38
N PHE A 107 7.23 -6.87 0.25
CA PHE A 107 7.36 -6.17 1.52
C PHE A 107 8.61 -5.29 1.48
N VAL A 108 8.67 -4.32 2.39
CA VAL A 108 9.77 -3.36 2.46
C VAL A 108 10.70 -3.74 3.61
N VAL A 109 11.99 -3.80 3.32
CA VAL A 109 13.07 -3.88 4.31
C VAL A 109 13.71 -2.52 4.42
N THR A 110 13.71 -1.94 5.62
CA THR A 110 14.36 -0.65 5.88
C THR A 110 15.56 -0.87 6.78
N VAL A 111 16.75 -0.51 6.28
CA VAL A 111 18.01 -0.55 7.04
C VAL A 111 18.51 0.87 7.19
N GLY A 112 18.90 1.30 8.39
CA GLY A 112 19.69 2.52 8.53
C GLY A 112 19.00 3.84 8.21
N TYR A 113 17.80 3.98 8.73
CA TYR A 113 17.31 5.26 9.22
C TYR A 113 16.82 5.00 10.64
N THR A 114 17.02 5.94 11.58
CA THR A 114 16.24 5.95 12.82
C THR A 114 14.78 5.84 12.39
N VAL A 115 14.16 4.70 12.67
CA VAL A 115 12.76 4.47 12.31
C VAL A 115 12.00 5.64 12.93
N VAL A 116 11.42 6.48 12.08
CA VAL A 116 10.64 7.60 12.59
C VAL A 116 9.44 6.96 13.26
N GLN A 117 9.38 7.08 14.58
CA GLN A 117 8.28 6.61 15.39
C GLN A 117 7.51 7.86 15.82
N ILE A 118 6.36 8.06 15.22
CA ILE A 118 5.49 9.18 15.55
C ILE A 118 4.52 8.65 16.60
N PRO A 119 4.49 9.21 17.83
CA PRO A 119 3.62 8.68 18.86
C PRO A 119 2.15 8.71 18.42
N ASP A 120 1.41 7.62 18.66
CA ASP A 120 -0.01 7.49 18.29
C ASP A 120 -0.86 8.67 18.77
N TRP A 121 -0.56 9.22 19.95
CA TRP A 121 -1.28 10.36 20.51
C TRP A 121 -1.21 11.62 19.62
N PHE A 122 -0.21 11.70 18.74
CA PHE A 122 -0.01 12.81 17.81
C PHE A 122 -0.98 12.78 16.60
N GLU A 123 -1.72 11.68 16.44
CA GLU A 123 -2.81 11.57 15.46
C GLU A 123 -3.92 12.58 15.73
N HIS A 124 -4.26 12.82 17.00
CA HIS A 124 -5.32 13.76 17.40
C HIS A 124 -5.00 15.21 17.03
N PRO A 125 -3.83 15.78 17.40
CA PRO A 125 -3.39 17.08 16.89
C PRO A 125 -3.42 17.19 15.37
N THR A 126 -2.99 16.12 14.67
CA THR A 126 -2.99 16.08 13.21
C THR A 126 -4.41 16.15 12.63
N LYS A 127 -5.39 15.44 13.22
CA LYS A 127 -6.81 15.56 12.86
C LYS A 127 -7.35 16.98 13.04
N TYR A 128 -6.99 17.64 14.14
CA TYR A 128 -7.40 19.02 14.40
C TYR A 128 -6.73 20.03 13.47
N TRP A 129 -5.54 19.73 12.97
CA TRP A 129 -4.93 20.54 11.92
C TRP A 129 -5.62 20.34 10.56
N LEU A 130 -5.91 19.09 10.19
CA LEU A 130 -6.58 18.76 8.92
C LEU A 130 -8.00 19.35 8.82
N ASN A 131 -8.73 19.42 9.93
CA ASN A 131 -10.06 20.02 9.97
C ASN A 131 -10.04 21.55 10.15
N GLY A 132 -8.87 22.17 10.26
CA GLY A 132 -8.68 23.62 10.39
C GLY A 132 -8.93 24.19 11.79
N VAL A 133 -9.07 23.36 12.83
CA VAL A 133 -9.13 23.82 14.23
C VAL A 133 -7.77 24.33 14.71
N ILE A 134 -6.69 23.66 14.31
CA ILE A 134 -5.30 24.08 14.56
C ILE A 134 -4.78 24.73 13.27
N SER A 135 -4.16 25.89 13.39
CA SER A 135 -3.55 26.59 12.25
C SER A 135 -2.28 25.90 11.77
N ASP A 136 -1.86 26.18 10.53
CA ASP A 136 -0.60 25.68 9.98
C ASP A 136 0.60 26.04 10.87
N GLU A 137 0.62 27.25 11.42
CA GLU A 137 1.68 27.74 12.32
C GLU A 137 1.70 26.98 13.66
N GLU A 138 0.55 26.80 14.29
CA GLU A 138 0.44 26.07 15.56
C GLU A 138 0.81 24.58 15.40
N TYR A 139 0.35 23.96 14.31
CA TYR A 139 0.68 22.57 14.02
C TYR A 139 2.19 22.40 13.84
N VAL A 140 2.80 23.30 13.08
CA VAL A 140 4.25 23.32 12.90
C VAL A 140 5.01 23.52 14.22
N ALA A 141 4.55 24.43 15.07
CA ALA A 141 5.16 24.65 16.38
C ALA A 141 5.12 23.39 17.27
N SER A 142 4.07 22.58 17.13
CA SER A 142 3.97 21.29 17.82
C SER A 142 5.03 20.28 17.31
N ILE A 143 5.24 20.19 15.99
CA ILE A 143 6.30 19.37 15.38
C ILE A 143 7.68 19.84 15.83
N LYS A 144 7.93 21.16 15.84
CA LYS A 144 9.19 21.75 16.34
C LYS A 144 9.45 21.33 17.79
N SER A 145 8.42 21.37 18.63
CA SER A 145 8.52 20.96 20.03
C SER A 145 8.82 19.47 20.22
N LEU A 146 8.24 18.60 19.39
CA LEU A 146 8.51 17.15 19.40
C LEU A 146 9.97 16.85 19.07
N LEU A 147 10.52 17.51 18.05
CA LEU A 147 11.91 17.37 17.64
C LEU A 147 12.87 17.89 18.71
N GLN A 148 12.61 19.08 19.26
CA GLN A 148 13.44 19.68 20.32
C GLN A 148 13.50 18.81 21.58
N LYS A 149 12.38 18.16 21.94
CA LYS A 149 12.31 17.22 23.07
C LYS A 149 12.79 15.82 22.72
N ASN A 150 13.27 15.60 21.50
CA ASN A 150 13.74 14.32 21.00
C ASN A 150 12.67 13.19 21.11
N VAL A 151 11.39 13.55 20.99
CA VAL A 151 10.26 12.61 20.99
C VAL A 151 10.15 11.89 19.66
N ILE A 152 10.42 12.61 18.57
CA ILE A 152 10.50 12.10 17.21
C ILE A 152 11.90 12.43 16.70
N GLN A 153 12.54 11.49 16.01
CA GLN A 153 13.77 11.73 15.28
C GLN A 153 13.50 11.66 13.79
N ILE A 154 13.87 12.72 13.07
CA ILE A 154 13.69 12.80 11.63
C ILE A 154 15.08 12.92 10.99
N PRO A 155 15.45 12.02 10.07
CA PRO A 155 16.72 12.12 9.34
C PRO A 155 16.84 13.45 8.60
N THR A 156 18.01 14.11 8.69
CA THR A 156 18.35 15.35 7.95
C THR A 156 17.53 16.60 8.33
N ALA A 157 16.93 16.64 9.53
CA ALA A 157 16.28 17.86 10.01
C ALA A 157 17.32 18.92 10.42
N GLU A 158 17.50 19.93 9.59
CA GLU A 158 18.21 21.17 9.93
C GLU A 158 17.20 22.33 9.93
N PHE A 159 16.99 22.96 11.09
CA PHE A 159 16.16 24.16 11.17
C PHE A 159 16.88 25.35 10.52
N LYS A 160 16.21 26.07 9.63
CA LYS A 160 16.71 27.31 9.04
C LYS A 160 15.71 28.41 9.38
N ASP A 161 15.92 29.06 10.53
CA ASP A 161 15.06 30.09 11.18
C ASP A 161 14.71 31.36 10.33
N ASN A 162 14.81 31.34 9.01
CA ASN A 162 14.85 32.53 8.17
C ASN A 162 13.60 32.84 7.36
N ASN A 163 12.45 32.16 7.51
CA ASN A 163 11.24 32.58 6.80
C ASN A 163 9.95 32.38 7.59
N SER A 164 9.10 33.40 7.56
CA SER A 164 7.68 33.32 7.92
C SER A 164 6.99 32.21 7.12
N VAL A 165 6.24 31.36 7.82
CA VAL A 165 5.53 30.18 7.29
C VAL A 165 4.78 30.55 6.00
N GLN A 166 5.32 30.13 4.86
CA GLN A 166 4.60 30.20 3.60
C GLN A 166 3.71 28.95 3.52
N ASN A 167 2.39 29.16 3.40
CA ASN A 167 1.32 28.17 3.36
C ASN A 167 1.76 26.70 3.12
N ILE A 168 1.38 25.80 4.03
CA ILE A 168 1.77 24.39 3.94
C ILE A 168 1.23 23.79 2.63
N PRO A 169 2.09 23.17 1.79
CA PRO A 169 1.65 22.54 0.55
C PRO A 169 0.56 21.48 0.77
N ILE A 170 -0.39 21.43 -0.16
CA ILE A 170 -1.54 20.51 -0.11
C ILE A 170 -1.09 19.04 0.01
N TRP A 171 0.01 18.65 -0.65
CA TRP A 171 0.50 17.28 -0.60
C TRP A 171 0.88 16.83 0.82
N ILE A 172 1.31 17.74 1.70
CA ILE A 172 1.63 17.43 3.10
C ILE A 172 0.35 17.13 3.86
N LYS A 173 -0.71 17.93 3.64
CA LYS A 173 -2.04 17.68 4.22
C LYS A 173 -2.63 16.36 3.73
N GLN A 174 -2.47 16.03 2.45
CA GLN A 174 -2.91 14.74 1.90
C GLN A 174 -2.17 13.55 2.50
N ASN A 175 -0.86 13.67 2.74
CA ASN A 175 -0.10 12.61 3.42
C ASN A 175 -0.49 12.49 4.89
N ALA A 176 -0.69 13.62 5.58
CA ALA A 176 -1.18 13.62 6.96
C ALA A 176 -2.56 12.94 7.07
N GLU A 177 -3.48 13.20 6.15
CA GLU A 177 -4.77 12.51 6.09
C GLU A 177 -4.59 10.99 5.95
N LYS A 178 -3.76 10.55 5.00
CA LYS A 178 -3.46 9.13 4.83
C LYS A 178 -2.79 8.50 6.05
N TRP A 179 -1.91 9.23 6.73
CA TRP A 179 -1.21 8.75 7.92
C TRP A 179 -2.19 8.52 9.07
N VAL A 180 -3.08 9.49 9.29
CA VAL A 180 -4.17 9.41 10.25
C VAL A 180 -5.16 8.29 9.94
N GLU A 181 -5.36 7.97 8.66
CA GLU A 181 -6.16 6.82 8.23
C GLU A 181 -5.39 5.49 8.27
N HIS A 182 -4.14 5.49 8.75
CA HIS A 182 -3.21 4.35 8.75
C HIS A 182 -2.98 3.74 7.35
N LYS A 183 -3.11 4.55 6.30
CA LYS A 183 -2.86 4.15 4.90
C LYS A 183 -1.39 4.30 4.50
N ILE A 184 -0.63 5.12 5.22
CA ILE A 184 0.82 5.27 5.08
C ILE A 184 1.48 5.12 6.44
N THR A 185 2.75 4.72 6.45
CA THR A 185 3.52 4.51 7.67
C THR A 185 4.12 5.82 8.20
N ASP A 186 4.60 5.81 9.46
CA ASP A 186 5.27 6.96 10.08
C ASP A 186 6.46 7.45 9.27
N ASP A 187 7.25 6.51 8.71
CA ASP A 187 8.39 6.83 7.88
C ASP A 187 7.99 7.47 6.55
N GLU A 188 6.85 7.08 5.96
CA GLU A 188 6.29 7.74 4.78
C GLU A 188 5.76 9.13 5.10
N PHE A 189 5.09 9.30 6.25
CA PHE A 189 4.64 10.60 6.70
C PHE A 189 5.81 11.52 7.08
N SER A 190 6.91 10.95 7.59
CA SER A 190 8.12 11.69 7.97
C SER A 190 8.74 12.47 6.81
N ILE A 191 8.50 12.08 5.55
CA ILE A 191 8.92 12.83 4.35
C ILE A 191 8.26 14.22 4.32
N GLY A 192 6.98 14.28 4.70
CA GLY A 192 6.25 15.54 4.87
C GLY A 192 6.83 16.38 6.01
N LEU A 193 7.13 15.74 7.14
CA LEU A 193 7.71 16.41 8.30
C LEU A 193 9.12 16.94 8.01
N GLN A 194 9.95 16.20 7.26
CA GLN A 194 11.26 16.67 6.78
C GLN A 194 11.12 17.96 5.98
N TRP A 195 10.12 18.02 5.09
CA TRP A 195 9.84 19.25 4.35
C TRP A 195 9.51 20.40 5.31
N LEU A 196 8.62 20.17 6.29
CA LEU A 196 8.32 21.20 7.29
C LEU A 196 9.59 21.69 7.98
N THR A 197 10.48 20.80 8.43
CA THR A 197 11.71 21.21 9.13
C THR A 197 12.68 22.04 8.29
N LYS A 198 12.69 21.88 6.97
CA LYS A 198 13.62 22.57 6.06
C LYS A 198 13.19 24.00 5.72
N TYR A 199 11.90 24.28 5.80
CA TYR A 199 11.29 25.54 5.37
C TYR A 199 10.74 26.36 6.56
N LEU A 200 11.26 26.08 7.76
CA LEU A 200 11.06 26.78 9.03
C LEU A 200 12.38 27.24 9.61
#